data_AF-A0A7C6C5R2-F1
#
_entry.id   AF-A0A7C6C5R2-F1
#
_cell.length_a   1.000
_cell.length_b   1.000
_cell.length_c   1.000
_cell.angle_alpha   90.00
_cell.angle_beta   90.00
_cell.angle_gamma   90.00
#
_symmetry.space_group_name_H-M   'P 1'
#
loop_
_entity.id
_entity.type
_entity.pdbx_description
1 polymer ?
#
loop_
_entity_poly.entity_id
_entity_poly.type
_entity_poly.pdbx_seq_one_letter_code
_entity_poly.pdbx_strand_id
1 'polypeptide(L)'
;MKKINVAFCLIILSFLTLDGQNKPRLKFNSNSRFKIVQFTDIHLQYDSYRSDSVLVMMKKVIEHEKPDLVMLTGDVVGSDNRKKAWLKVAQVMIDAKTPWAAMFGNHDAEFELTKQQTIDVIAGLPYNLTISGPEEIAGTGNYVLPIQSSKSQETAALCYVFDVSQTNRPPENHSGVYEWIDHSQVQWYENKSAAFTLQKGGTPLPALAFLHIPFPEYNEVVGKKTTVGFQSEVFNSPPNSRSNLFAAIQDCKDVMGVFAGHHHNNNYIGCLHDICLGFGQTSGRQVYGELGSGARVIELYEGERKFDSWILKLYDNSRDLDIWTPTHSREQMFLVSYPESFVEIRENRGKIHMTTQSGSHVAFRLSGSGTATIDWGDGSDKEMITLSNEGCDVYHHTYPGKSTRTIVVDGENITALDCKGNDLTFLDVSKNRELTYLDCSNNQLRWLDTGNNVALRVLWCNGNQLTNLNLENNPLITELYCYNNRLTKMDISKNRALARLNCSQNLLTRLDLRMNTELKRMDCYENRLTSLDFSRNSALYYAVCTDNRLTAEGLNALFTTFNRGVAGKIFIGGNPGENMCDRSIAESRGWKVSIRY
;
A
#
# COMPACT_ATOMS: atom_id res chain seq x y z
N MET A 1 -78.23 -19.53 -7.12
CA MET A 1 -77.20 -20.43 -6.54
C MET A 1 -76.68 -21.37 -7.63
N LYS A 2 -75.47 -21.13 -8.14
CA LYS A 2 -74.71 -22.10 -8.96
C LYS A 2 -73.27 -22.05 -8.49
N LYS A 3 -72.78 -23.17 -7.95
CA LYS A 3 -71.38 -23.41 -7.59
C LYS A 3 -70.64 -23.80 -8.86
N ILE A 4 -69.51 -23.15 -9.14
CA ILE A 4 -68.52 -23.62 -10.11
C ILE A 4 -67.25 -23.89 -9.29
N ASN A 5 -66.93 -25.18 -9.17
CA ASN A 5 -65.67 -25.66 -8.58
C ASN A 5 -64.57 -25.51 -9.63
N VAL A 6 -63.53 -24.74 -9.33
CA VAL A 6 -62.30 -24.69 -10.12
C VAL A 6 -61.34 -25.73 -9.55
N ALA A 7 -61.01 -26.73 -10.36
CA ALA A 7 -60.06 -27.79 -10.03
C ALA A 7 -58.62 -27.25 -10.08
N PHE A 8 -57.88 -27.41 -8.98
CA PHE A 8 -56.44 -27.23 -8.93
C PHE A 8 -55.77 -28.45 -9.60
N CYS A 9 -55.17 -28.27 -10.78
CA CYS A 9 -54.32 -29.29 -11.38
C CYS A 9 -52.95 -29.30 -10.67
N LEU A 10 -52.78 -30.23 -9.75
CA LEU A 10 -51.47 -30.69 -9.27
C LEU A 10 -50.80 -31.47 -10.41
N ILE A 11 -49.88 -30.81 -11.12
CA ILE A 11 -48.96 -31.51 -12.02
C ILE A 11 -47.91 -32.18 -11.12
N ILE A 12 -48.08 -33.49 -10.93
CA ILE A 12 -47.08 -34.39 -10.37
C ILE A 12 -45.92 -34.44 -11.39
N LEU A 13 -44.82 -33.74 -11.10
CA LEU A 13 -43.57 -33.97 -11.81
C LEU A 13 -43.07 -35.36 -11.42
N SER A 14 -43.13 -36.27 -12.39
CA SER A 14 -42.48 -37.57 -12.32
C SER A 14 -40.97 -37.40 -12.16
N PHE A 15 -40.42 -38.06 -11.13
CA PHE A 15 -38.99 -38.25 -10.95
C PHE A 15 -38.45 -39.13 -12.08
N LEU A 16 -38.09 -38.49 -13.19
CA LEU A 16 -37.03 -39.00 -14.06
C LEU A 16 -35.71 -38.65 -13.35
N THR A 17 -35.01 -39.67 -12.88
CA THR A 17 -33.60 -39.60 -12.49
C THR A 17 -32.79 -39.20 -13.72
N LEU A 18 -32.69 -37.89 -13.96
CA LEU A 18 -31.69 -37.30 -14.84
C LEU A 18 -30.36 -37.33 -14.09
N ASP A 19 -29.65 -38.43 -14.29
CA ASP A 19 -28.22 -38.51 -14.06
C ASP A 19 -27.54 -37.36 -14.82
N GLY A 20 -26.86 -36.47 -14.09
CA GLY A 20 -26.03 -35.39 -14.63
C GLY A 20 -26.75 -34.17 -15.22
N GLN A 21 -27.25 -33.24 -14.38
CA GLN A 21 -27.28 -31.85 -14.84
C GLN A 21 -25.84 -31.42 -15.12
N ASN A 22 -25.48 -31.29 -16.40
CA ASN A 22 -24.19 -30.73 -16.81
C ASN A 22 -24.07 -29.32 -16.19
N LYS A 23 -23.31 -29.20 -15.10
CA LYS A 23 -22.96 -27.91 -14.51
C LYS A 23 -22.39 -27.01 -15.62
N PRO A 24 -22.73 -25.71 -15.66
CA PRO A 24 -22.28 -24.83 -16.72
C PRO A 24 -20.75 -24.81 -16.75
N ARG A 25 -20.16 -24.86 -17.95
CA ARG A 25 -18.72 -24.67 -18.12
C ARG A 25 -18.44 -23.20 -18.31
N LEU A 26 -17.58 -22.63 -17.48
CA LEU A 26 -17.12 -21.25 -17.65
C LEU A 26 -16.19 -21.19 -18.85
N LYS A 27 -16.46 -20.28 -19.78
CA LYS A 27 -15.71 -20.15 -21.03
C LYS A 27 -15.71 -18.69 -21.48
N PHE A 28 -14.57 -18.20 -21.97
CA PHE A 28 -14.51 -16.92 -22.66
C PHE A 28 -15.49 -16.91 -23.85
N ASN A 29 -16.19 -15.79 -24.03
CA ASN A 29 -17.13 -15.63 -25.13
C ASN A 29 -16.41 -15.49 -26.48
N SER A 30 -17.17 -15.41 -27.58
CA SER A 30 -16.60 -15.30 -28.93
C SER A 30 -15.74 -14.05 -29.15
N ASN A 31 -15.88 -13.03 -28.31
CA ASN A 31 -15.09 -11.80 -28.35
C ASN A 31 -13.88 -11.86 -27.41
N SER A 32 -13.51 -13.05 -26.92
CA SER A 32 -12.37 -13.25 -26.02
C SER A 32 -12.52 -12.50 -24.68
N ARG A 33 -13.76 -12.27 -24.22
CA ARG A 33 -14.07 -11.61 -22.94
C ARG A 33 -14.77 -12.57 -21.98
N PHE A 34 -14.57 -12.38 -20.68
CA PHE A 34 -15.28 -13.10 -19.63
C PHE A 34 -15.63 -12.15 -18.49
N LYS A 35 -16.93 -11.95 -18.23
CA LYS A 35 -17.41 -10.95 -17.27
C LYS A 35 -17.91 -11.60 -15.98
N ILE A 36 -17.44 -11.06 -14.86
CA ILE A 36 -17.82 -11.44 -13.50
C ILE A 36 -18.56 -10.26 -12.86
N VAL A 37 -19.70 -10.53 -12.25
CA VAL A 37 -20.37 -9.59 -11.33
C VAL A 37 -20.19 -10.10 -9.91
N GLN A 38 -19.57 -9.28 -9.07
CA GLN A 38 -19.39 -9.53 -7.64
C GLN A 38 -20.51 -8.84 -6.84
N PHE A 39 -21.27 -9.63 -6.09
CA PHE A 39 -22.12 -9.12 -5.01
C PHE A 39 -21.52 -9.53 -3.66
N THR A 40 -21.51 -8.60 -2.72
CA THR A 40 -20.92 -8.78 -1.39
C THR A 40 -21.77 -8.11 -0.33
N ASP A 41 -21.73 -8.63 0.90
CA ASP A 41 -22.35 -7.99 2.06
C ASP A 41 -23.84 -7.70 1.80
N ILE A 42 -24.53 -8.72 1.28
CA ILE A 42 -25.95 -8.65 0.93
C ILE A 42 -26.78 -8.58 2.21
N HIS A 43 -26.37 -9.32 3.25
CA HIS A 43 -27.07 -9.47 4.52
C HIS A 43 -28.57 -9.66 4.33
N LEU A 44 -28.94 -10.58 3.42
CA LEU A 44 -30.33 -10.87 3.14
C LEU A 44 -30.99 -11.39 4.43
N GLN A 45 -32.05 -10.71 4.86
CA GLN A 45 -32.94 -11.20 5.91
C GLN A 45 -34.23 -11.72 5.28
N TYR A 46 -34.63 -12.94 5.65
CA TYR A 46 -35.88 -13.54 5.17
C TYR A 46 -37.09 -12.70 5.62
N ASP A 47 -38.09 -12.57 4.74
CA ASP A 47 -39.31 -11.76 4.94
C ASP A 47 -39.10 -10.27 5.31
N SER A 48 -37.99 -9.67 4.84
CA SER A 48 -37.76 -8.23 4.92
C SER A 48 -37.96 -7.55 3.57
N TYR A 49 -38.81 -6.52 3.52
CA TYR A 49 -39.00 -5.69 2.32
C TYR A 49 -37.70 -5.00 1.88
N ARG A 50 -36.77 -4.75 2.82
CA ARG A 50 -35.44 -4.20 2.52
C ARG A 50 -34.63 -5.21 1.70
N SER A 51 -34.67 -6.49 2.09
CA SER A 51 -34.04 -7.60 1.38
C SER A 51 -34.65 -7.81 0.00
N ASP A 52 -35.98 -7.76 -0.13
CA ASP A 52 -36.65 -7.90 -1.43
C ASP A 52 -36.20 -6.79 -2.41
N SER A 53 -35.96 -5.58 -1.91
CA SER A 53 -35.41 -4.46 -2.69
C SER A 53 -34.00 -4.76 -3.24
N VAL A 54 -33.16 -5.48 -2.47
CA VAL A 54 -31.82 -5.90 -2.88
C VAL A 54 -31.90 -6.94 -3.99
N LEU A 55 -32.81 -7.91 -3.91
CA LEU A 55 -33.01 -8.91 -4.97
C LEU A 55 -33.40 -8.25 -6.31
N VAL A 56 -34.24 -7.20 -6.26
CA VAL A 56 -34.59 -6.40 -7.44
C VAL A 56 -33.36 -5.67 -8.01
N MET A 57 -32.50 -5.12 -7.15
CA MET A 57 -31.25 -4.48 -7.57
C MET A 57 -30.30 -5.49 -8.24
N MET A 58 -30.09 -6.66 -7.63
CA MET A 58 -29.26 -7.72 -8.21
C MET A 58 -29.75 -8.14 -9.58
N LYS A 59 -31.07 -8.33 -9.74
CA LYS A 59 -31.70 -8.65 -11.03
C LYS A 59 -31.39 -7.57 -12.08
N LYS A 60 -31.52 -6.29 -11.73
CA LYS A 60 -31.21 -5.18 -12.63
C LYS A 60 -29.74 -5.12 -13.04
N VAL A 61 -28.83 -5.41 -12.12
CA VAL A 61 -27.38 -5.49 -12.42
C VAL A 61 -27.12 -6.63 -13.41
N ILE A 62 -27.65 -7.83 -13.15
CA ILE A 62 -27.45 -8.99 -14.02
C ILE A 62 -28.06 -8.76 -15.42
N GLU A 63 -29.25 -8.18 -15.50
CA GLU A 63 -29.90 -7.81 -16.77
C GLU A 63 -29.09 -6.78 -17.57
N HIS A 64 -28.46 -5.83 -16.88
CA HIS A 64 -27.66 -4.79 -17.50
C HIS A 64 -26.30 -5.28 -17.97
N GLU A 65 -25.56 -5.96 -17.09
CA GLU A 65 -24.17 -6.36 -17.31
C GLU A 65 -24.03 -7.66 -18.11
N LYS A 66 -25.03 -8.55 -18.01
CA LYS A 66 -25.05 -9.88 -18.62
C LYS A 66 -23.76 -10.67 -18.33
N PRO A 67 -23.44 -10.91 -17.04
CA PRO A 67 -22.20 -11.58 -16.67
C PRO A 67 -22.18 -13.05 -17.11
N ASP A 68 -20.97 -13.55 -17.36
CA ASP A 68 -20.70 -14.98 -17.56
C ASP A 68 -20.62 -15.72 -16.22
N LEU A 69 -20.36 -15.00 -15.12
CA LEU A 69 -20.34 -15.52 -13.75
C LEU A 69 -20.83 -14.47 -12.74
N VAL A 70 -21.70 -14.87 -11.82
CA VAL A 70 -21.97 -14.13 -10.58
C VAL A 70 -21.15 -14.73 -9.44
N MET A 71 -20.37 -13.91 -8.76
CA MET A 71 -19.60 -14.30 -7.57
C MET A 71 -20.21 -13.66 -6.32
N LEU A 72 -20.66 -14.49 -5.36
CA LEU A 72 -21.16 -14.05 -4.05
C LEU A 72 -20.04 -14.15 -3.02
N THR A 73 -19.49 -13.01 -2.60
CA THR A 73 -18.24 -12.96 -1.80
C THR A 73 -18.49 -12.80 -0.30
N GLY A 74 -19.35 -13.64 0.26
CA GLY A 74 -19.64 -13.71 1.69
C GLY A 74 -20.66 -12.69 2.20
N ASP A 75 -21.10 -12.94 3.43
CA ASP A 75 -22.19 -12.27 4.14
C ASP A 75 -23.45 -12.12 3.29
N VAL A 76 -23.87 -13.26 2.73
CA VAL A 76 -25.01 -13.32 1.81
C VAL A 76 -26.33 -13.30 2.58
N VAL A 77 -26.45 -14.11 3.65
CA VAL A 77 -27.68 -14.25 4.44
C VAL A 77 -27.38 -14.01 5.91
N GLY A 78 -28.10 -13.09 6.53
CA GLY A 78 -27.89 -12.63 7.91
C GLY A 78 -29.13 -12.78 8.82
N SER A 79 -29.92 -13.85 8.65
CA SER A 79 -31.09 -14.15 9.49
C SER A 79 -31.43 -15.64 9.58
N ASP A 80 -32.37 -15.98 10.47
CA ASP A 80 -33.11 -17.25 10.46
C ASP A 80 -33.89 -17.46 9.14
N ASN A 81 -34.42 -18.68 8.93
CA ASN A 81 -34.97 -19.15 7.64
C ASN A 81 -33.94 -19.09 6.50
N ARG A 82 -32.67 -19.27 6.86
CA ARG A 82 -31.50 -19.21 6.02
C ARG A 82 -31.63 -20.07 4.77
N LYS A 83 -32.20 -21.29 4.88
CA LYS A 83 -32.47 -22.12 3.70
C LYS A 83 -33.35 -21.40 2.68
N LYS A 84 -34.46 -20.80 3.13
CA LYS A 84 -35.40 -20.09 2.23
C LYS A 84 -34.80 -18.80 1.69
N ALA A 85 -34.03 -18.07 2.50
CA ALA A 85 -33.32 -16.87 2.07
C ALA A 85 -32.29 -17.18 0.96
N TRP A 86 -31.48 -18.24 1.13
CA TRP A 86 -30.56 -18.70 0.09
C TRP A 86 -31.27 -19.09 -1.20
N LEU A 87 -32.42 -19.78 -1.11
CA LEU A 87 -33.23 -20.10 -2.28
C LEU A 87 -33.76 -18.83 -2.99
N LYS A 88 -34.15 -17.79 -2.25
CA LYS A 88 -34.53 -16.48 -2.84
C LYS A 88 -33.36 -15.82 -3.59
N VAL A 89 -32.16 -15.82 -3.00
CA VAL A 89 -30.95 -15.28 -3.66
C VAL A 89 -30.64 -16.10 -4.91
N ALA A 90 -30.59 -17.44 -4.80
CA ALA A 90 -30.33 -18.35 -5.90
C ALA A 90 -31.31 -18.16 -7.06
N GLN A 91 -32.60 -17.93 -6.77
CA GLN A 91 -33.63 -17.74 -7.78
C GLN A 91 -33.32 -16.58 -8.74
N VAL A 92 -32.66 -15.51 -8.26
CA VAL A 92 -32.27 -14.37 -9.11
C VAL A 92 -31.34 -14.83 -10.24
N MET A 93 -30.31 -15.62 -9.92
CA MET A 93 -29.37 -16.14 -10.92
C MET A 93 -29.97 -17.25 -11.78
N ILE A 94 -30.84 -18.09 -11.18
CA ILE A 94 -31.56 -19.16 -11.90
C ILE A 94 -32.47 -18.57 -12.97
N ASP A 95 -33.28 -17.55 -12.63
CA ASP A 95 -34.17 -16.86 -13.57
C ASP A 95 -33.38 -16.17 -14.69
N ALA A 96 -32.23 -15.60 -14.35
CA ALA A 96 -31.32 -14.99 -15.31
C ALA A 96 -30.49 -16.01 -16.11
N LYS A 97 -30.60 -17.32 -15.80
CA LYS A 97 -29.81 -18.41 -16.40
C LYS A 97 -28.30 -18.16 -16.35
N THR A 98 -27.84 -17.55 -15.27
CA THR A 98 -26.47 -17.06 -15.13
C THR A 98 -25.68 -17.99 -14.21
N PRO A 99 -24.52 -18.53 -14.63
CA PRO A 99 -23.62 -19.28 -13.75
C PRO A 99 -23.27 -18.49 -12.49
N TRP A 100 -23.24 -19.14 -11.33
CA TRP A 100 -22.96 -18.46 -10.07
C TRP A 100 -22.23 -19.32 -9.07
N ALA A 101 -21.36 -18.70 -8.28
CA ALA A 101 -20.58 -19.34 -7.24
C ALA A 101 -20.63 -18.48 -5.96
N ALA A 102 -20.39 -19.11 -4.82
CA ALA A 102 -20.44 -18.46 -3.52
C ALA A 102 -19.31 -18.91 -2.59
N MET A 103 -18.83 -17.98 -1.79
CA MET A 103 -18.06 -18.25 -0.57
C MET A 103 -18.81 -17.69 0.64
N PHE A 104 -18.30 -17.97 1.83
CA PHE A 104 -18.96 -17.57 3.07
C PHE A 104 -18.16 -16.50 3.81
N GLY A 105 -18.88 -15.54 4.38
CA GLY A 105 -18.34 -14.52 5.27
C GLY A 105 -18.40 -14.93 6.74
N ASN A 106 -18.09 -13.99 7.62
CA ASN A 106 -18.11 -14.23 9.07
C ASN A 106 -19.52 -14.37 9.63
N HIS A 107 -20.54 -13.80 8.99
CA HIS A 107 -21.94 -13.96 9.40
C HIS A 107 -22.62 -15.21 8.82
N ASP A 108 -21.96 -15.89 7.88
CA ASP A 108 -22.59 -16.97 7.12
C ASP A 108 -22.68 -18.33 7.86
N ALA A 109 -22.20 -18.39 9.10
CA ALA A 109 -22.33 -19.55 9.98
C ALA A 109 -23.07 -19.25 11.29
N GLU A 110 -23.61 -18.04 11.47
CA GLU A 110 -24.11 -17.57 12.77
C GLU A 110 -25.54 -18.02 13.11
N PHE A 111 -26.25 -18.67 12.18
CA PHE A 111 -27.68 -19.01 12.30
C PHE A 111 -27.93 -20.51 12.07
N GLU A 112 -29.16 -20.87 11.71
CA GLU A 112 -29.68 -22.26 11.66
C GLU A 112 -28.88 -23.27 10.80
N LEU A 113 -28.11 -22.83 9.80
CA LEU A 113 -27.31 -23.70 8.94
C LEU A 113 -25.83 -23.46 9.15
N THR A 114 -25.07 -24.56 9.21
CA THR A 114 -23.62 -24.50 9.05
C THR A 114 -23.25 -24.10 7.61
N LYS A 115 -21.99 -23.72 7.38
CA LYS A 115 -21.47 -23.48 6.01
C LYS A 115 -21.65 -24.71 5.12
N GLN A 116 -21.33 -25.91 5.63
CA GLN A 116 -21.46 -27.15 4.86
C GLN A 116 -22.92 -27.45 4.51
N GLN A 117 -23.84 -27.34 5.47
CA GLN A 117 -25.28 -27.50 5.20
C GLN A 117 -25.79 -26.47 4.19
N THR A 118 -25.23 -25.26 4.19
CA THR A 118 -25.54 -24.24 3.19
C THR A 118 -25.05 -24.66 1.80
N ILE A 119 -23.83 -25.20 1.65
CA ILE A 119 -23.34 -25.78 0.39
C ILE A 119 -24.28 -26.90 -0.08
N ASP A 120 -24.66 -27.81 0.80
CA ASP A 120 -25.54 -28.95 0.46
C ASP A 120 -26.90 -28.47 -0.07
N VAL A 121 -27.40 -27.31 0.40
CA VAL A 121 -28.63 -26.68 -0.10
C VAL A 121 -28.45 -26.11 -1.51
N ILE A 122 -27.30 -25.49 -1.81
CA ILE A 122 -27.13 -24.71 -3.05
C ILE A 122 -26.40 -25.45 -4.18
N ALA A 123 -25.56 -26.44 -3.87
CA ALA A 123 -24.64 -27.08 -4.82
C ALA A 123 -25.35 -27.85 -5.96
N GLY A 124 -26.60 -28.28 -5.72
CA GLY A 124 -27.45 -28.95 -6.69
C GLY A 124 -28.41 -28.02 -7.44
N LEU A 125 -28.39 -26.72 -7.17
CA LEU A 125 -29.28 -25.78 -7.84
C LEU A 125 -28.79 -25.46 -9.26
N PRO A 126 -29.70 -25.15 -10.21
CA PRO A 126 -29.33 -24.79 -11.57
C PRO A 126 -28.31 -23.66 -11.60
N TYR A 127 -27.34 -23.80 -12.51
CA TYR A 127 -26.25 -22.85 -12.75
C TYR A 127 -25.29 -22.63 -11.57
N ASN A 128 -25.44 -23.33 -10.43
CA ASN A 128 -24.53 -23.20 -9.30
C ASN A 128 -23.20 -23.94 -9.55
N LEU A 129 -22.11 -23.27 -9.18
CA LEU A 129 -20.73 -23.74 -9.32
C LEU A 129 -19.99 -23.80 -7.98
N THR A 130 -20.69 -23.61 -6.85
CA THR A 130 -20.09 -23.75 -5.52
C THR A 130 -19.68 -25.20 -5.28
N ILE A 131 -18.49 -25.39 -4.71
CA ILE A 131 -17.90 -26.70 -4.42
C ILE A 131 -17.50 -26.71 -2.94
N SER A 132 -17.76 -27.83 -2.26
CA SER A 132 -17.18 -28.05 -0.92
C SER A 132 -15.67 -28.24 -1.06
N GLY A 133 -14.90 -27.52 -0.26
CA GLY A 133 -13.44 -27.58 -0.26
C GLY A 133 -12.92 -28.91 0.28
N PRO A 134 -11.60 -29.15 0.17
CA PRO A 134 -10.96 -30.30 0.82
C PRO A 134 -11.21 -30.30 2.33
N GLU A 135 -11.53 -31.46 2.91
CA GLU A 135 -11.83 -31.59 4.34
C GLU A 135 -10.62 -31.30 5.24
N GLU A 136 -9.41 -31.45 4.69
CA GLU A 136 -8.15 -31.28 5.39
C GLU A 136 -7.65 -29.83 5.49
N ILE A 137 -8.34 -28.86 4.88
CA ILE A 137 -7.96 -27.43 4.94
C ILE A 137 -9.01 -26.60 5.68
N ALA A 138 -8.57 -25.53 6.34
CA ALA A 138 -9.47 -24.65 7.07
C ALA A 138 -10.46 -23.94 6.13
N GLY A 139 -11.70 -23.73 6.59
CA GLY A 139 -12.80 -23.22 5.76
C GLY A 139 -13.50 -24.32 4.95
N THR A 140 -14.77 -24.11 4.62
CA THR A 140 -15.63 -25.11 3.97
C THR A 140 -15.74 -24.91 2.46
N GLY A 141 -15.53 -23.69 1.96
CA GLY A 141 -15.75 -23.30 0.56
C GLY A 141 -14.48 -22.92 -0.21
N ASN A 142 -13.39 -23.67 -0.07
CA ASN A 142 -12.14 -23.40 -0.80
C ASN A 142 -12.08 -24.18 -2.12
N TYR A 143 -12.11 -23.49 -3.26
CA TYR A 143 -12.11 -24.15 -4.57
C TYR A 143 -11.56 -23.26 -5.68
N VAL A 144 -11.32 -23.87 -6.85
CA VAL A 144 -10.86 -23.17 -8.06
C VAL A 144 -11.91 -23.34 -9.14
N LEU A 145 -12.23 -22.26 -9.85
CA LEU A 145 -13.09 -22.26 -11.02
C LEU A 145 -12.25 -22.02 -12.27
N PRO A 146 -11.98 -23.06 -13.09
CA PRO A 146 -11.28 -22.90 -14.35
C PRO A 146 -12.18 -22.26 -15.40
N ILE A 147 -11.64 -21.28 -16.13
CA ILE A 147 -12.31 -20.63 -17.27
C ILE A 147 -11.66 -21.15 -18.55
N GLN A 148 -12.46 -21.76 -19.42
CA GLN A 148 -12.00 -22.34 -20.68
C GLN A 148 -11.79 -21.27 -21.76
N SER A 149 -10.82 -21.53 -22.65
CA SER A 149 -10.57 -20.75 -23.87
C SER A 149 -11.81 -20.62 -24.74
N SER A 150 -12.01 -19.49 -25.44
CA SER A 150 -13.10 -19.35 -26.43
C SER A 150 -12.96 -20.36 -27.59
N LYS A 151 -11.74 -20.82 -27.86
CA LYS A 151 -11.37 -21.63 -29.03
C LYS A 151 -11.16 -23.12 -28.74
N SER A 152 -11.05 -23.52 -27.48
CA SER A 152 -10.76 -24.91 -27.11
C SER A 152 -11.41 -25.29 -25.77
N GLN A 153 -11.15 -26.51 -25.27
CA GLN A 153 -11.56 -26.94 -23.93
C GLN A 153 -10.48 -26.69 -22.87
N GLU A 154 -9.33 -26.15 -23.27
CA GLU A 154 -8.21 -25.84 -22.39
C GLU A 154 -8.56 -24.69 -21.44
N THR A 155 -8.04 -24.77 -20.22
CA THR A 155 -8.13 -23.66 -19.26
C THR A 155 -7.26 -22.49 -19.72
N ALA A 156 -7.84 -21.29 -19.73
CA ALA A 156 -7.19 -20.06 -20.13
C ALA A 156 -7.04 -19.05 -18.97
N ALA A 157 -7.90 -19.13 -17.95
CA ALA A 157 -7.81 -18.32 -16.73
C ALA A 157 -8.39 -19.07 -15.53
N LEU A 158 -8.12 -18.59 -14.32
CA LEU A 158 -8.56 -19.19 -13.06
C LEU A 158 -9.23 -18.18 -12.15
N CYS A 159 -10.25 -18.60 -11.40
CA CYS A 159 -10.72 -17.89 -10.22
C CYS A 159 -10.48 -18.76 -8.97
N TYR A 160 -9.64 -18.29 -8.06
CA TYR A 160 -9.43 -18.88 -6.74
C TYR A 160 -10.48 -18.33 -5.78
N VAL A 161 -11.12 -19.23 -5.02
CA VAL A 161 -12.14 -18.87 -4.02
C VAL A 161 -11.64 -19.36 -2.66
N PHE A 162 -11.46 -18.41 -1.74
CA PHE A 162 -11.03 -18.67 -0.37
C PHE A 162 -12.19 -18.41 0.59
N ASP A 163 -12.47 -19.38 1.46
CA ASP A 163 -13.44 -19.23 2.55
C ASP A 163 -12.77 -18.67 3.81
N VAL A 164 -13.55 -18.02 4.68
CA VAL A 164 -13.07 -17.59 6.01
C VAL A 164 -12.67 -18.82 6.82
N SER A 165 -11.44 -18.83 7.34
CA SER A 165 -10.81 -20.02 7.93
C SER A 165 -11.50 -20.47 9.22
N GLN A 166 -11.87 -19.54 10.10
CA GLN A 166 -12.59 -19.82 11.34
C GLN A 166 -13.68 -18.79 11.61
N THR A 167 -14.86 -19.29 11.98
CA THR A 167 -15.98 -18.50 12.49
C THR A 167 -16.38 -19.01 13.87
N ASN A 168 -15.50 -18.85 14.87
CA ASN A 168 -15.79 -19.28 16.23
C ASN A 168 -16.38 -18.12 17.04
N ARG A 169 -17.68 -18.20 17.32
CA ARG A 169 -18.37 -17.33 18.28
C ARG A 169 -18.77 -18.18 19.48
N PRO A 170 -18.11 -18.07 20.65
CA PRO A 170 -18.59 -18.71 21.86
C PRO A 170 -20.00 -18.16 22.17
N PRO A 171 -21.00 -18.99 22.49
CA PRO A 171 -22.38 -18.53 22.71
C PRO A 171 -22.51 -17.48 23.82
N GLU A 172 -21.54 -17.40 24.73
CA GLU A 172 -21.63 -16.65 25.98
C GLU A 172 -21.01 -15.24 25.91
N ASN A 173 -20.25 -14.91 24.86
CA ASN A 173 -19.66 -13.58 24.69
C ASN A 173 -19.72 -13.17 23.21
N HIS A 174 -20.44 -12.09 22.92
CA HIS A 174 -20.64 -11.55 21.58
C HIS A 174 -19.36 -11.05 20.88
N SER A 175 -18.18 -11.18 21.50
CA SER A 175 -16.86 -10.95 20.92
C SER A 175 -16.32 -12.24 20.26
N GLY A 176 -16.69 -12.47 19.00
CA GLY A 176 -16.13 -13.56 18.19
C GLY A 176 -14.67 -13.28 17.80
N VAL A 177 -13.87 -14.34 17.69
CA VAL A 177 -12.54 -14.29 17.06
C VAL A 177 -12.71 -14.94 15.69
N TYR A 178 -12.49 -14.17 14.63
CA TYR A 178 -12.47 -14.67 13.25
C TYR A 178 -11.03 -14.67 12.75
N GLU A 179 -10.64 -15.72 12.03
CA GLU A 179 -9.34 -15.82 11.37
C GLU A 179 -9.53 -15.67 9.84
N TRP A 180 -8.64 -14.90 9.20
CA TRP A 180 -8.75 -14.51 7.79
C TRP A 180 -8.53 -15.69 6.84
N ILE A 181 -7.31 -16.22 6.88
CA ILE A 181 -6.77 -17.27 6.01
C ILE A 181 -5.77 -18.07 6.83
N ASP A 182 -5.95 -19.38 6.89
CA ASP A 182 -5.05 -20.30 7.58
C ASP A 182 -3.87 -20.72 6.70
N HIS A 183 -2.76 -21.16 7.32
CA HIS A 183 -1.60 -21.68 6.61
C HIS A 183 -1.93 -22.85 5.67
N SER A 184 -2.88 -23.71 6.03
CA SER A 184 -3.36 -24.81 5.18
C SER A 184 -3.97 -24.33 3.86
N GLN A 185 -4.65 -23.18 3.86
CA GLN A 185 -5.26 -22.59 2.67
C GLN A 185 -4.20 -21.96 1.78
N VAL A 186 -3.17 -21.34 2.37
CA VAL A 186 -2.00 -20.82 1.63
C VAL A 186 -1.28 -21.98 0.93
N GLN A 187 -0.97 -23.06 1.67
CA GLN A 187 -0.30 -24.22 1.10
C GLN A 187 -1.12 -24.89 0.00
N TRP A 188 -2.43 -24.99 0.19
CA TRP A 188 -3.36 -25.50 -0.82
C TRP A 188 -3.32 -24.66 -2.09
N TYR A 189 -3.35 -23.33 -1.96
CA TYR A 189 -3.26 -22.42 -3.10
C TYR A 189 -1.94 -22.59 -3.87
N GLU A 190 -0.80 -22.60 -3.18
CA GLU A 190 0.52 -22.82 -3.80
C GLU A 190 0.54 -24.14 -4.60
N ASN A 191 0.02 -25.22 -4.00
CA ASN A 191 -0.06 -26.53 -4.66
C ASN A 191 -0.95 -26.50 -5.91
N LYS A 192 -2.10 -25.81 -5.84
CA LYS A 192 -3.00 -25.65 -7.00
C LYS A 192 -2.36 -24.81 -8.09
N SER A 193 -1.75 -23.68 -7.74
CA SER A 193 -1.04 -22.79 -8.68
C SER A 193 0.09 -23.53 -9.39
N ALA A 194 0.94 -24.25 -8.65
CA ALA A 194 2.02 -25.06 -9.20
C ALA A 194 1.49 -26.14 -10.15
N ALA A 195 0.40 -26.83 -9.79
CA ALA A 195 -0.21 -27.85 -10.64
C ALA A 195 -0.73 -27.29 -11.97
N PHE A 196 -1.45 -26.16 -11.96
CA PHE A 196 -1.93 -25.51 -13.18
C PHE A 196 -0.78 -24.96 -14.03
N THR A 197 0.23 -24.37 -13.39
CA THR A 197 1.44 -23.88 -14.05
C THR A 197 2.17 -25.01 -14.77
N LEU A 198 2.33 -26.17 -14.13
CA LEU A 198 2.95 -27.34 -14.74
C LEU A 198 2.13 -27.87 -15.92
N GLN A 199 0.81 -27.94 -15.79
CA GLN A 199 -0.09 -28.33 -16.88
C GLN A 199 0.03 -27.39 -18.09
N LYS A 200 0.35 -26.12 -17.87
CA LYS A 200 0.59 -25.11 -18.91
C LYS A 200 2.07 -24.97 -19.30
N GLY A 201 2.87 -26.03 -19.14
CA GLY A 201 4.26 -26.05 -19.59
C GLY A 201 5.18 -25.08 -18.83
N GLY A 202 4.87 -24.80 -17.57
CA GLY A 202 5.65 -23.93 -16.69
C GLY A 202 5.25 -22.46 -16.70
N THR A 203 4.18 -22.09 -17.42
CA THR A 203 3.68 -20.71 -17.45
C THR A 203 2.44 -20.56 -16.57
N PRO A 204 2.46 -19.70 -15.52
CA PRO A 204 1.28 -19.44 -14.71
C PRO A 204 0.13 -18.87 -15.55
N LEU A 205 -1.09 -19.38 -15.35
CA LEU A 205 -2.29 -18.86 -15.99
C LEU A 205 -2.71 -17.54 -15.33
N PRO A 206 -3.25 -16.56 -16.07
CA PRO A 206 -3.87 -15.38 -15.46
C PRO A 206 -4.99 -15.79 -14.50
N ALA A 207 -4.93 -15.29 -13.28
CA ALA A 207 -5.91 -15.63 -12.26
C ALA A 207 -6.45 -14.41 -11.50
N LEU A 208 -7.65 -14.57 -10.93
CA LEU A 208 -8.20 -13.71 -9.90
C LEU A 208 -8.42 -14.51 -8.63
N ALA A 209 -8.33 -13.87 -7.48
CA ALA A 209 -8.67 -14.45 -6.19
C ALA A 209 -9.85 -13.69 -5.57
N PHE A 210 -10.71 -14.43 -4.89
CA PHE A 210 -11.85 -13.88 -4.17
C PHE A 210 -11.85 -14.42 -2.74
N LEU A 211 -12.06 -13.52 -1.78
CA LEU A 211 -12.15 -13.82 -0.36
C LEU A 211 -13.19 -12.88 0.28
N HIS A 212 -13.60 -13.15 1.51
CA HIS A 212 -14.52 -12.25 2.21
C HIS A 212 -13.77 -11.21 3.06
N ILE A 213 -12.97 -11.68 4.03
CA ILE A 213 -12.29 -10.79 4.99
C ILE A 213 -10.92 -10.36 4.42
N PRO A 214 -10.71 -9.06 4.15
CA PRO A 214 -9.45 -8.54 3.59
C PRO A 214 -8.25 -8.70 4.55
N PHE A 215 -7.08 -9.02 4.00
CA PHE A 215 -5.81 -9.10 4.74
C PHE A 215 -5.13 -7.72 4.90
N PRO A 216 -4.15 -7.57 5.83
CA PRO A 216 -3.60 -6.27 6.21
C PRO A 216 -3.04 -5.39 5.08
N GLU A 217 -2.50 -5.99 4.01
CA GLU A 217 -1.90 -5.31 2.87
C GLU A 217 -2.90 -4.41 2.10
N TYR A 218 -4.21 -4.61 2.27
CA TYR A 218 -5.21 -3.67 1.76
C TYR A 218 -5.01 -2.25 2.32
N ASN A 219 -4.52 -2.10 3.56
CA ASN A 219 -4.20 -0.78 4.13
C ASN A 219 -3.06 -0.09 3.39
N GLU A 220 -2.15 -0.83 2.78
CA GLU A 220 -0.96 -0.26 2.13
C GLU A 220 -1.29 0.40 0.80
N VAL A 221 -2.46 0.13 0.22
CA VAL A 221 -2.91 0.82 -1.00
C VAL A 221 -3.76 2.05 -0.70
N VAL A 222 -4.25 2.22 0.53
CA VAL A 222 -5.07 3.37 0.92
C VAL A 222 -4.30 4.68 0.76
N GLY A 223 -4.94 5.70 0.18
CA GLY A 223 -4.40 7.03 -0.03
C GLY A 223 -3.40 7.18 -1.18
N LYS A 224 -3.02 6.09 -1.87
CA LYS A 224 -2.18 6.17 -3.07
C LYS A 224 -2.93 6.83 -4.22
N LYS A 225 -2.22 7.60 -5.06
CA LYS A 225 -2.80 8.29 -6.23
C LYS A 225 -3.46 7.35 -7.23
N THR A 226 -2.95 6.13 -7.33
CA THR A 226 -3.45 5.06 -8.23
C THR A 226 -4.59 4.25 -7.61
N THR A 227 -4.94 4.50 -6.35
CA THR A 227 -6.07 3.83 -5.69
C THR A 227 -7.34 4.62 -5.95
N VAL A 228 -8.34 3.94 -6.53
CA VAL A 228 -9.57 4.58 -7.00
C VAL A 228 -10.76 3.98 -6.25
N GLY A 229 -11.68 4.83 -5.80
CA GLY A 229 -12.89 4.47 -5.04
C GLY A 229 -12.89 4.96 -3.60
N PHE A 230 -13.99 4.71 -2.89
CA PHE A 230 -14.20 5.13 -1.51
C PHE A 230 -13.43 4.28 -0.52
N GLN A 231 -12.79 4.94 0.44
CA GLN A 231 -11.83 4.42 1.42
C GLN A 231 -12.21 4.89 2.84
N SER A 232 -13.47 4.70 3.22
CA SER A 232 -14.03 5.34 4.42
C SER A 232 -13.76 4.56 5.71
N GLU A 233 -13.35 3.29 5.62
CA GLU A 233 -13.03 2.44 6.77
C GLU A 233 -11.55 2.08 6.79
N VAL A 234 -10.83 2.56 7.81
CA VAL A 234 -9.43 2.21 8.08
C VAL A 234 -9.40 1.03 9.04
N PHE A 235 -8.53 0.07 8.77
CA PHE A 235 -8.53 -1.23 9.42
C PHE A 235 -7.72 -1.16 10.71
N ASN A 236 -8.25 -1.72 11.79
CA ASN A 236 -7.45 -2.12 12.93
C ASN A 236 -7.20 -3.63 12.85
N SER A 237 -6.32 -4.06 11.94
CA SER A 237 -5.85 -5.45 11.95
C SER A 237 -5.04 -5.67 13.24
N PRO A 238 -5.30 -6.74 14.03
CA PRO A 238 -4.48 -7.05 15.18
C PRO A 238 -3.02 -7.30 14.75
N PRO A 239 -2.02 -6.93 15.55
CA PRO A 239 -0.60 -6.93 15.14
C PRO A 239 0.00 -8.30 14.76
N ASN A 240 -0.72 -9.41 14.98
CA ASN A 240 -0.13 -10.77 15.04
C ASN A 240 -0.66 -11.75 13.98
N SER A 241 -1.41 -11.33 12.96
CA SER A 241 -2.01 -12.23 11.96
C SER A 241 -1.64 -11.85 10.53
N ARG A 242 -0.36 -11.94 10.18
CA ARG A 242 0.06 -11.91 8.77
C ARG A 242 -0.20 -13.29 8.17
N SER A 243 -1.31 -13.47 7.46
CA SER A 243 -1.41 -14.63 6.56
C SER A 243 -0.38 -14.44 5.46
N ASN A 244 0.52 -15.39 5.25
CA ASN A 244 1.50 -15.34 4.17
C ASN A 244 0.87 -15.46 2.76
N LEU A 245 -0.46 -15.33 2.63
CA LEU A 245 -1.18 -15.45 1.37
C LEU A 245 -0.71 -14.42 0.34
N PHE A 246 -0.51 -13.16 0.74
CA PHE A 246 -0.05 -12.12 -0.21
C PHE A 246 1.34 -12.47 -0.77
N ALA A 247 2.27 -12.89 0.09
CA ALA A 247 3.59 -13.35 -0.33
C ALA A 247 3.52 -14.59 -1.24
N ALA A 248 2.69 -15.58 -0.90
CA ALA A 248 2.48 -16.76 -1.74
C ALA A 248 1.91 -16.38 -3.12
N ILE A 249 1.00 -15.41 -3.18
CA ILE A 249 0.46 -14.87 -4.44
C ILE A 249 1.57 -14.22 -5.28
N GLN A 250 2.45 -13.44 -4.66
CA GLN A 250 3.60 -12.85 -5.35
C GLN A 250 4.54 -13.92 -5.93
N ASP A 251 4.79 -14.99 -5.18
CA ASP A 251 5.69 -16.06 -5.59
C ASP A 251 5.10 -16.92 -6.71
N CYS A 252 3.79 -17.19 -6.67
CA CYS A 252 3.07 -17.99 -7.67
C CYS A 252 2.87 -17.26 -9.01
N LYS A 253 2.77 -15.93 -9.00
CA LYS A 253 2.73 -15.04 -10.19
C LYS A 253 1.52 -15.22 -11.13
N ASP A 254 0.54 -16.01 -10.76
CA ASP A 254 -0.71 -16.21 -11.52
C ASP A 254 -1.74 -15.10 -11.24
N VAL A 255 -1.99 -14.76 -9.98
CA VAL A 255 -3.06 -13.86 -9.56
C VAL A 255 -2.71 -12.40 -9.87
N MET A 256 -3.64 -11.74 -10.57
CA MET A 256 -3.56 -10.32 -10.94
C MET A 256 -4.31 -9.42 -9.96
N GLY A 257 -5.38 -9.95 -9.35
CA GLY A 257 -6.23 -9.20 -8.45
C GLY A 257 -6.91 -10.08 -7.41
N VAL A 258 -6.99 -9.57 -6.19
CA VAL A 258 -7.71 -10.16 -5.06
C VAL A 258 -8.90 -9.26 -4.74
N PHE A 259 -10.10 -9.84 -4.66
CA PHE A 259 -11.35 -9.11 -4.41
C PHE A 259 -11.99 -9.54 -3.10
N ALA A 260 -12.31 -8.56 -2.25
CA ALA A 260 -12.83 -8.73 -0.88
C ALA A 260 -14.21 -8.08 -0.67
N GLY A 261 -14.84 -8.41 0.46
CA GLY A 261 -16.08 -7.83 0.99
C GLY A 261 -15.87 -7.23 2.39
N HIS A 262 -16.79 -7.51 3.33
CA HIS A 262 -16.68 -7.33 4.79
C HIS A 262 -16.71 -5.88 5.30
N HIS A 263 -15.94 -4.98 4.70
CA HIS A 263 -15.92 -3.56 5.07
C HIS A 263 -16.92 -2.77 4.24
N HIS A 264 -18.08 -2.52 4.82
CA HIS A 264 -19.26 -2.02 4.12
C HIS A 264 -19.12 -0.59 3.58
N ASN A 265 -18.11 0.18 4.02
CA ASN A 265 -17.84 1.52 3.50
C ASN A 265 -16.56 1.64 2.66
N ASN A 266 -16.02 0.52 2.20
CA ASN A 266 -14.96 0.49 1.20
C ASN A 266 -15.45 -0.11 -0.12
N ASN A 267 -15.11 0.53 -1.24
CA ASN A 267 -15.29 -0.04 -2.58
C ASN A 267 -14.08 0.26 -3.49
N TYR A 268 -12.96 0.61 -2.90
CA TYR A 268 -11.77 1.00 -3.64
C TYR A 268 -11.07 -0.20 -4.28
N ILE A 269 -10.22 0.10 -5.26
CA ILE A 269 -9.23 -0.82 -5.80
C ILE A 269 -7.91 -0.08 -5.95
N GLY A 270 -6.85 -0.68 -5.40
CA GLY A 270 -5.47 -0.20 -5.52
C GLY A 270 -4.55 -1.35 -5.91
N CYS A 271 -3.29 -1.05 -6.23
CA CYS A 271 -2.31 -2.08 -6.60
C CYS A 271 -1.08 -2.01 -5.71
N LEU A 272 -0.63 -3.18 -5.28
CA LEU A 272 0.56 -3.38 -4.47
C LEU A 272 1.39 -4.48 -5.13
N HIS A 273 2.63 -4.17 -5.50
CA HIS A 273 3.56 -5.13 -6.11
C HIS A 273 2.95 -5.94 -7.27
N ASP A 274 2.34 -5.26 -8.22
CA ASP A 274 1.66 -5.83 -9.41
C ASP A 274 0.46 -6.74 -9.10
N ILE A 275 -0.13 -6.64 -7.91
CA ILE A 275 -1.37 -7.32 -7.51
C ILE A 275 -2.40 -6.28 -7.10
N CYS A 276 -3.56 -6.29 -7.75
CA CYS A 276 -4.67 -5.43 -7.36
C CYS A 276 -5.37 -5.96 -6.10
N LEU A 277 -5.68 -5.07 -5.16
CA LEU A 277 -6.44 -5.33 -3.96
C LEU A 277 -7.72 -4.50 -4.04
N GLY A 278 -8.87 -5.14 -4.22
CA GLY A 278 -10.14 -4.48 -4.51
C GLY A 278 -11.29 -4.89 -3.58
N PHE A 279 -12.05 -3.92 -3.10
CA PHE A 279 -13.32 -4.16 -2.40
C PHE A 279 -14.49 -4.22 -3.37
N GLY A 280 -15.40 -5.17 -3.17
CA GLY A 280 -16.71 -5.16 -3.81
C GLY A 280 -17.53 -3.93 -3.41
N GLN A 281 -18.54 -3.59 -4.21
CA GLN A 281 -19.58 -2.66 -3.76
C GLN A 281 -20.55 -3.42 -2.87
N THR A 282 -20.77 -2.94 -1.65
CA THR A 282 -21.82 -3.46 -0.77
C THR A 282 -23.18 -3.49 -1.47
N SER A 283 -23.82 -4.65 -1.43
CA SER A 283 -25.09 -4.89 -2.14
C SER A 283 -26.30 -4.77 -1.22
N GLY A 284 -26.13 -5.02 0.08
CA GLY A 284 -27.21 -5.08 1.05
C GLY A 284 -27.84 -3.74 1.40
N ARG A 285 -29.11 -3.78 1.82
CA ARG A 285 -29.84 -2.67 2.47
C ARG A 285 -29.89 -2.81 4.00
N GLN A 286 -29.52 -3.98 4.51
CA GLN A 286 -29.52 -4.31 5.95
C GLN A 286 -28.19 -3.99 6.63
N VAL A 287 -27.21 -3.56 5.85
CA VAL A 287 -25.88 -3.15 6.28
C VAL A 287 -25.85 -1.69 6.72
N TYR A 288 -24.96 -1.37 7.65
CA TYR A 288 -24.61 0.02 7.93
C TYR A 288 -23.79 0.61 6.78
N GLY A 289 -23.68 1.94 6.72
CA GLY A 289 -22.87 2.64 5.73
C GLY A 289 -23.66 3.56 4.80
N GLU A 290 -22.90 4.34 4.03
CA GLU A 290 -23.40 5.43 3.18
C GLU A 290 -22.93 5.31 1.72
N LEU A 291 -22.20 4.24 1.34
CA LEU A 291 -21.73 4.06 -0.04
C LEU A 291 -22.87 3.95 -1.07
N GLY A 292 -24.06 3.53 -0.64
CA GLY A 292 -25.11 3.08 -1.54
C GLY A 292 -24.99 1.60 -1.89
N SER A 293 -25.98 1.07 -2.61
CA SER A 293 -26.00 -0.34 -3.05
C SER A 293 -25.70 -0.51 -4.52
N GLY A 294 -24.97 -1.58 -4.82
CA GLY A 294 -24.62 -1.95 -6.18
C GLY A 294 -23.82 -3.24 -6.25
N ALA A 295 -22.95 -3.30 -7.25
CA ALA A 295 -22.04 -4.41 -7.49
C ALA A 295 -20.69 -3.91 -8.01
N ARG A 296 -19.65 -4.74 -7.88
CA ARG A 296 -18.41 -4.60 -8.66
C ARG A 296 -18.51 -5.50 -9.89
N VAL A 297 -18.04 -5.00 -11.02
CA VAL A 297 -17.92 -5.77 -12.25
C VAL A 297 -16.44 -5.93 -12.57
N ILE A 298 -16.07 -7.10 -13.08
CA ILE A 298 -14.70 -7.45 -13.47
C ILE A 298 -14.76 -8.14 -14.82
N GLU A 299 -13.95 -7.72 -15.79
CA GLU A 299 -13.92 -8.32 -17.13
C GLU A 299 -12.50 -8.78 -17.47
N LEU A 300 -12.34 -10.08 -17.72
CA LEU A 300 -11.09 -10.71 -18.14
C LEU A 300 -10.99 -10.76 -19.66
N TYR A 301 -9.74 -10.78 -20.16
CA TYR A 301 -9.41 -10.83 -21.57
C TYR A 301 -8.59 -12.09 -21.90
N GLU A 302 -9.09 -12.94 -22.80
CA GLU A 302 -8.44 -14.20 -23.13
C GLU A 302 -7.06 -13.97 -23.77
N GLY A 303 -6.04 -14.67 -23.27
CA GLY A 303 -4.67 -14.58 -23.79
C GLY A 303 -3.89 -13.37 -23.29
N GLU A 304 -4.50 -12.52 -22.46
CA GLU A 304 -3.87 -11.36 -21.85
C GLU A 304 -3.83 -11.50 -20.33
N ARG A 305 -2.75 -11.04 -19.70
CA ARG A 305 -2.69 -10.89 -18.24
C ARG A 305 -3.30 -9.53 -17.85
N LYS A 306 -4.61 -9.41 -18.12
CA LYS A 306 -5.36 -8.16 -18.06
C LYS A 306 -6.77 -8.37 -17.51
N PHE A 307 -7.25 -7.38 -16.78
CA PHE A 307 -8.68 -7.25 -16.46
C PHE A 307 -9.10 -5.80 -16.34
N ASP A 308 -10.37 -5.51 -16.63
CA ASP A 308 -11.00 -4.24 -16.27
C ASP A 308 -11.90 -4.44 -15.05
N SER A 309 -12.06 -3.40 -14.22
CA SER A 309 -13.03 -3.43 -13.13
C SER A 309 -13.65 -2.07 -12.86
N TRP A 310 -14.94 -2.04 -12.56
CA TRP A 310 -15.69 -0.83 -12.20
C TRP A 310 -16.75 -1.14 -11.15
N ILE A 311 -17.26 -0.07 -10.53
CA ILE A 311 -18.41 -0.08 -9.65
C ILE A 311 -19.67 0.32 -10.42
N LEU A 312 -20.74 -0.44 -10.23
CA LEU A 312 -22.09 -0.07 -10.66
C LEU A 312 -22.94 0.22 -9.43
N LYS A 313 -23.14 1.51 -9.11
CA LYS A 313 -23.98 1.96 -8.01
C LYS A 313 -25.38 2.32 -8.51
N LEU A 314 -26.37 1.50 -8.15
CA LEU A 314 -27.76 1.69 -8.62
C LEU A 314 -28.65 2.41 -7.61
N TYR A 315 -28.28 2.41 -6.32
CA TYR A 315 -29.07 3.00 -5.26
C TYR A 315 -28.21 3.77 -4.27
N ASP A 316 -28.67 4.95 -3.87
CA ASP A 316 -28.28 5.54 -2.60
C ASP A 316 -29.09 4.85 -1.49
N ASN A 317 -28.41 4.44 -0.42
CA ASN A 317 -29.06 3.77 0.68
C ASN A 317 -28.53 4.27 2.03
N SER A 318 -29.36 4.11 3.06
CA SER A 318 -28.94 4.24 4.46
C SER A 318 -29.90 3.39 5.27
N ARG A 319 -29.37 2.41 6.00
CA ARG A 319 -30.20 1.55 6.86
C ARG A 319 -30.86 2.34 7.98
N ASP A 320 -30.12 3.26 8.57
CA ASP A 320 -30.53 3.99 9.77
C ASP A 320 -31.54 5.10 9.43
N LEU A 321 -31.43 5.71 8.24
CA LEU A 321 -32.40 6.68 7.71
C LEU A 321 -33.49 6.04 6.84
N ASP A 322 -33.44 4.73 6.64
CA ASP A 322 -34.31 3.95 5.75
C ASP A 322 -34.38 4.46 4.29
N ILE A 323 -33.27 4.98 3.79
CA ILE A 323 -33.16 5.50 2.42
C ILE A 323 -32.94 4.33 1.44
N TRP A 324 -33.67 4.37 0.32
CA TRP A 324 -33.47 3.49 -0.83
C TRP A 324 -33.90 4.18 -2.12
N THR A 325 -33.01 5.03 -2.62
CA THR A 325 -33.31 5.92 -3.76
C THR A 325 -32.50 5.48 -4.96
N PRO A 326 -33.13 5.16 -6.11
CA PRO A 326 -32.40 4.82 -7.32
C PRO A 326 -31.58 6.02 -7.81
N THR A 327 -30.31 5.80 -8.15
CA THR A 327 -29.43 6.84 -8.69
C THR A 327 -29.80 7.24 -10.12
N HIS A 328 -30.55 6.39 -10.83
CA HIS A 328 -30.84 6.48 -12.28
C HIS A 328 -29.59 6.51 -13.18
N SER A 329 -28.39 6.38 -12.62
CA SER A 329 -27.14 6.25 -13.35
C SER A 329 -26.80 4.78 -13.55
N ARG A 330 -26.26 4.47 -14.72
CA ARG A 330 -25.64 3.17 -15.05
C ARG A 330 -24.19 3.34 -15.49
N GLU A 331 -23.58 4.47 -15.13
CA GLU A 331 -22.20 4.75 -15.50
C GLU A 331 -21.25 3.83 -14.74
N GLN A 332 -20.16 3.46 -15.42
CA GLN A 332 -19.06 2.73 -14.81
C GLN A 332 -18.29 3.68 -13.89
N MET A 333 -18.49 3.54 -12.58
CA MET A 333 -17.77 4.34 -11.60
C MET A 333 -16.43 3.69 -11.28
N PHE A 334 -15.39 4.52 -11.06
CA PHE A 334 -14.06 4.05 -10.66
C PHE A 334 -13.48 2.97 -11.59
N LEU A 335 -13.73 3.10 -12.90
CA LEU A 335 -13.19 2.19 -13.90
C LEU A 335 -11.66 2.18 -13.83
N VAL A 336 -11.11 0.97 -13.76
CA VAL A 336 -9.67 0.71 -13.84
C VAL A 336 -9.41 -0.46 -14.79
N SER A 337 -8.25 -0.43 -15.44
CA SER A 337 -7.69 -1.51 -16.25
C SER A 337 -6.38 -1.96 -15.64
N TYR A 338 -6.21 -3.24 -15.36
CA TYR A 338 -4.93 -3.80 -14.94
C TYR A 338 -4.18 -4.34 -16.17
N PRO A 339 -2.88 -4.02 -16.34
CA PRO A 339 -2.07 -3.21 -15.43
C PRO A 339 -2.24 -1.69 -15.62
N GLU A 340 -2.82 -1.20 -16.71
CA GLU A 340 -2.67 0.18 -17.21
C GLU A 340 -3.01 1.31 -16.22
N SER A 341 -4.08 1.16 -15.42
CA SER A 341 -4.50 2.12 -14.38
C SER A 341 -3.64 2.07 -13.12
N PHE A 342 -2.87 0.99 -12.97
CA PHE A 342 -2.03 0.69 -11.80
C PHE A 342 -0.55 0.67 -12.10
N VAL A 343 -0.21 0.80 -13.39
CA VAL A 343 0.97 1.55 -13.78
C VAL A 343 0.74 2.92 -13.12
N GLU A 344 1.26 3.09 -11.89
CA GLU A 344 2.01 4.32 -11.61
C GLU A 344 2.78 4.49 -12.90
N ILE A 345 2.48 5.56 -13.67
CA ILE A 345 3.27 5.85 -14.88
C ILE A 345 4.70 5.48 -14.50
N ARG A 346 5.38 4.64 -15.30
CA ARG A 346 6.80 4.34 -15.09
C ARG A 346 7.58 5.66 -15.21
N GLU A 347 7.43 6.47 -14.19
CA GLU A 347 7.65 7.88 -14.03
C GLU A 347 8.08 8.05 -12.56
N ASN A 348 8.62 7.01 -11.94
CA ASN A 348 9.21 7.09 -10.61
C ASN A 348 10.27 6.00 -10.39
N ARG A 349 10.95 5.60 -11.47
CA ARG A 349 12.23 4.90 -11.33
C ARG A 349 13.32 5.95 -11.33
N GLY A 350 13.78 6.31 -10.12
CA GLY A 350 14.85 7.28 -9.91
C GLY A 350 14.52 8.73 -10.28
N LYS A 351 13.24 9.12 -10.23
CA LYS A 351 12.87 10.52 -10.42
C LYS A 351 13.31 11.42 -9.28
N ILE A 352 13.77 12.61 -9.65
CA ILE A 352 14.08 13.71 -8.74
C ILE A 352 13.22 14.90 -9.13
N HIS A 353 12.47 15.45 -8.18
CA HIS A 353 11.73 16.70 -8.38
C HIS A 353 12.40 17.84 -7.62
N MET A 354 12.62 18.95 -8.30
CA MET A 354 13.18 20.17 -7.71
C MET A 354 12.28 21.34 -8.04
N THR A 355 11.85 22.13 -7.04
CA THR A 355 11.10 23.37 -7.28
C THR A 355 11.91 24.57 -6.82
N THR A 356 12.22 25.49 -7.74
CA THR A 356 12.85 26.79 -7.47
C THR A 356 11.82 27.92 -7.55
N GLN A 357 11.97 28.99 -6.75
CA GLN A 357 11.05 30.14 -6.71
C GLN A 357 11.62 31.44 -7.29
N SER A 358 12.92 31.51 -7.58
CA SER A 358 13.59 32.78 -7.89
C SER A 358 14.76 32.70 -8.87
N GLY A 359 15.15 31.50 -9.33
CA GLY A 359 16.27 31.33 -10.23
C GLY A 359 15.94 31.75 -11.66
N SER A 360 16.64 32.75 -12.19
CA SER A 360 16.81 32.89 -13.64
C SER A 360 17.79 31.84 -14.19
N HIS A 361 18.45 31.08 -13.33
CA HIS A 361 19.42 30.06 -13.67
C HIS A 361 19.35 28.93 -12.63
N VAL A 362 19.37 27.69 -13.09
CA VAL A 362 19.44 26.48 -12.27
C VAL A 362 20.61 25.65 -12.79
N ALA A 363 21.44 25.13 -11.88
CA ALA A 363 22.54 24.24 -12.22
C ALA A 363 22.67 23.10 -11.20
N PHE A 364 22.81 21.87 -11.67
CA PHE A 364 23.02 20.71 -10.81
C PHE A 364 23.92 19.68 -11.50
N ARG A 365 24.50 18.78 -10.70
CA ARG A 365 25.28 17.63 -11.18
C ARG A 365 24.59 16.34 -10.82
N LEU A 366 24.72 15.36 -11.70
CA LEU A 366 24.24 14.00 -11.51
C LEU A 366 25.39 13.01 -11.75
N SER A 367 25.42 11.93 -10.97
CA SER A 367 26.24 10.76 -11.28
C SER A 367 25.39 9.51 -11.23
N GLY A 368 25.78 8.50 -12.00
CA GLY A 368 25.02 7.27 -12.13
C GLY A 368 25.43 6.44 -13.33
N SER A 369 24.53 5.57 -13.77
CA SER A 369 24.71 4.76 -14.99
C SER A 369 23.47 4.71 -15.86
N GLY A 370 23.64 4.54 -17.16
CA GLY A 370 22.54 4.51 -18.12
C GLY A 370 22.17 5.92 -18.59
N THR A 371 20.89 6.12 -18.92
CA THR A 371 20.39 7.39 -19.44
C THR A 371 19.38 8.01 -18.47
N ALA A 372 19.28 9.34 -18.50
CA ALA A 372 18.22 10.07 -17.82
C ALA A 372 17.63 11.14 -18.76
N THR A 373 16.47 11.67 -18.41
CA THR A 373 15.89 12.85 -19.05
C THR A 373 15.73 13.98 -18.04
N ILE A 374 15.92 15.21 -18.47
CA ILE A 374 15.68 16.42 -17.68
C ILE A 374 14.54 17.19 -18.35
N ASP A 375 13.45 17.36 -17.61
CA ASP A 375 12.38 18.30 -17.93
C ASP A 375 12.62 19.58 -17.12
N TRP A 376 12.90 20.68 -17.82
CA TRP A 376 13.21 21.97 -17.20
C TRP A 376 11.96 22.74 -16.73
N GLY A 377 10.74 22.24 -16.94
CA GLY A 377 9.52 22.82 -16.39
C GLY A 377 9.10 24.16 -17.02
N ASP A 378 9.57 24.44 -18.24
CA ASP A 378 9.20 25.62 -19.04
C ASP A 378 8.44 25.28 -20.33
N GLY A 379 8.16 23.99 -20.56
CA GLY A 379 7.47 23.49 -21.75
C GLY A 379 8.39 23.23 -22.95
N SER A 380 9.71 23.39 -22.80
CA SER A 380 10.69 22.92 -23.78
C SER A 380 10.76 21.39 -23.85
N ASP A 381 11.34 20.87 -24.92
CA ASP A 381 11.59 19.43 -25.06
C ASP A 381 12.54 18.94 -23.95
N LYS A 382 12.29 17.72 -23.47
CA LYS A 382 13.14 17.09 -22.44
C LYS A 382 14.55 16.84 -22.96
N GLU A 383 15.55 17.21 -22.18
CA GLU A 383 16.95 16.97 -22.48
C GLU A 383 17.33 15.53 -22.11
N MET A 384 17.81 14.73 -23.07
CA MET A 384 18.29 13.37 -22.82
C MET A 384 19.79 13.39 -22.50
N ILE A 385 20.18 12.76 -21.38
CA ILE A 385 21.55 12.75 -20.87
C ILE A 385 22.04 11.32 -20.63
N THR A 386 23.35 11.12 -20.68
CA THR A 386 24.00 9.86 -20.30
C THR A 386 24.67 10.04 -18.95
N LEU A 387 24.33 9.20 -17.98
CA LEU A 387 24.91 9.25 -16.65
C LEU A 387 26.28 8.54 -16.65
N SER A 388 27.25 9.16 -15.99
CA SER A 388 28.56 8.55 -15.73
C SER A 388 28.93 8.66 -14.26
N ASN A 389 29.74 7.71 -13.79
CA ASN A 389 30.36 7.77 -12.46
C ASN A 389 31.75 8.43 -12.49
N GLU A 390 32.30 8.70 -13.68
CA GLU A 390 33.67 9.20 -13.88
C GLU A 390 33.74 10.71 -14.18
N GLY A 391 32.61 11.33 -14.55
CA GLY A 391 32.48 12.77 -14.77
C GLY A 391 31.21 13.34 -14.14
N CYS A 392 31.36 14.35 -13.29
CA CYS A 392 30.22 15.12 -12.76
C CYS A 392 29.87 16.26 -13.72
N ASP A 393 29.17 15.94 -14.80
CA ASP A 393 28.68 16.94 -15.74
C ASP A 393 27.75 17.93 -15.03
N VAL A 394 27.89 19.22 -15.37
CA VAL A 394 27.06 20.29 -14.84
C VAL A 394 25.94 20.57 -15.83
N TYR A 395 24.74 20.14 -15.48
CA TYR A 395 23.52 20.44 -16.21
C TYR A 395 23.00 21.79 -15.75
N HIS A 396 22.67 22.68 -16.67
CA HIS A 396 22.21 24.01 -16.32
C HIS A 396 21.21 24.55 -17.33
N HIS A 397 20.30 25.39 -16.84
CA HIS A 397 19.30 26.04 -17.68
C HIS A 397 19.01 27.44 -17.19
N THR A 398 18.72 28.35 -18.12
CA THR A 398 18.48 29.76 -17.83
C THR A 398 17.08 30.15 -18.29
N TYR A 399 16.27 30.67 -17.36
CA TYR A 399 14.89 31.07 -17.62
C TYR A 399 14.77 32.56 -17.94
N PRO A 400 13.83 32.96 -18.83
CA PRO A 400 13.52 34.36 -19.07
C PRO A 400 12.73 34.93 -17.87
N GLY A 401 13.45 35.52 -16.92
CA GLY A 401 12.88 36.14 -15.73
C GLY A 401 12.69 35.18 -14.54
N LYS A 402 12.20 35.73 -13.43
CA LYS A 402 11.98 34.97 -12.19
C LYS A 402 10.55 34.46 -12.12
N SER A 403 10.41 33.14 -12.01
CA SER A 403 9.13 32.45 -11.81
C SER A 403 9.37 31.12 -11.11
N THR A 404 8.36 30.59 -10.44
CA THR A 404 8.43 29.23 -9.90
C THR A 404 8.56 28.21 -11.03
N ARG A 405 9.51 27.27 -10.91
CA ARG A 405 9.74 26.18 -11.89
C ARG A 405 9.87 24.87 -11.16
N THR A 406 9.32 23.81 -11.75
CA THR A 406 9.52 22.43 -11.30
C THR A 406 10.35 21.70 -12.33
N ILE A 407 11.58 21.37 -11.96
CA ILE A 407 12.49 20.55 -12.74
C ILE A 407 12.25 19.10 -12.36
N VAL A 408 12.14 18.22 -13.36
CA VAL A 408 11.98 16.79 -13.18
C VAL A 408 13.13 16.06 -13.88
N VAL A 409 13.97 15.38 -13.11
CA VAL A 409 14.94 14.43 -13.65
C VAL A 409 14.33 13.05 -13.58
N ASP A 410 14.43 12.26 -14.65
CA ASP A 410 13.95 10.87 -14.71
C ASP A 410 15.08 9.94 -15.17
N GLY A 411 15.63 9.14 -14.25
CA GLY A 411 16.76 8.24 -14.51
C GLY A 411 16.94 7.17 -13.44
N GLU A 412 17.01 5.90 -13.85
CA GLU A 412 16.85 4.75 -12.94
C GLU A 412 18.02 4.55 -11.95
N ASN A 413 19.27 4.88 -12.33
CA ASN A 413 20.47 4.54 -11.56
C ASN A 413 21.28 5.79 -11.18
N ILE A 414 20.62 6.80 -10.60
CA ILE A 414 21.28 8.00 -10.07
C ILE A 414 21.86 7.69 -8.67
N THR A 415 23.17 7.86 -8.54
CA THR A 415 23.96 7.56 -7.32
C THR A 415 24.45 8.81 -6.60
N ALA A 416 24.47 9.97 -7.28
CA ALA A 416 24.80 11.26 -6.68
C ALA A 416 23.96 12.41 -7.27
N LEU A 417 23.56 13.35 -6.41
CA LEU A 417 22.95 14.62 -6.78
C LEU A 417 23.65 15.78 -6.05
N ASP A 418 24.12 16.77 -6.80
CA ASP A 418 24.53 18.07 -6.27
C ASP A 418 23.65 19.15 -6.91
N CYS A 419 22.68 19.66 -6.14
CA CYS A 419 21.76 20.72 -6.51
C CYS A 419 21.92 21.95 -5.60
N LYS A 420 23.13 22.19 -5.10
CA LYS A 420 23.46 23.32 -4.25
C LYS A 420 23.18 24.67 -4.92
N GLY A 421 22.65 25.63 -4.16
CA GLY A 421 22.62 27.04 -4.59
C GLY A 421 21.60 27.36 -5.68
N ASN A 422 20.42 26.74 -5.66
CA ASN A 422 19.39 26.86 -6.70
C ASN A 422 18.08 27.51 -6.21
N ASP A 423 18.09 28.14 -5.04
CA ASP A 423 16.90 28.68 -4.37
C ASP A 423 15.74 27.66 -4.29
N LEU A 424 16.06 26.38 -4.12
CA LEU A 424 15.04 25.32 -4.09
C LEU A 424 14.17 25.46 -2.84
N THR A 425 12.85 25.47 -3.03
CA THR A 425 11.87 25.38 -1.95
C THR A 425 11.34 23.97 -1.74
N PHE A 426 11.53 23.09 -2.72
CA PHE A 426 11.14 21.68 -2.65
C PHE A 426 12.18 20.80 -3.35
N LEU A 427 12.45 19.65 -2.74
CA LEU A 427 13.29 18.59 -3.28
C LEU A 427 12.68 17.24 -2.89
N ASP A 428 12.40 16.39 -3.89
CA ASP A 428 11.98 15.01 -3.70
C ASP A 428 13.01 14.09 -4.36
N VAL A 429 13.66 13.26 -3.54
CA VAL A 429 14.63 12.22 -3.94
C VAL A 429 14.16 10.84 -3.48
N SER A 430 12.89 10.70 -3.11
CA SER A 430 12.32 9.52 -2.43
C SER A 430 12.36 8.25 -3.29
N LYS A 431 12.64 8.37 -4.59
CA LYS A 431 12.70 7.28 -5.55
C LYS A 431 14.13 6.85 -5.91
N ASN A 432 15.15 7.52 -5.37
CA ASN A 432 16.56 7.25 -5.64
C ASN A 432 17.20 6.43 -4.51
N ARG A 433 16.83 5.15 -4.39
CA ARG A 433 17.31 4.27 -3.30
C ARG A 433 18.83 4.04 -3.32
N GLU A 434 19.43 4.12 -4.50
CA GLU A 434 20.87 3.98 -4.75
C GLU A 434 21.67 5.28 -4.50
N LEU A 435 21.00 6.37 -4.10
CA LEU A 435 21.66 7.66 -3.86
C LEU A 435 22.63 7.54 -2.68
N THR A 436 23.93 7.70 -2.96
CA THR A 436 25.03 7.64 -1.98
C THR A 436 25.51 9.02 -1.56
N TYR A 437 25.29 10.03 -2.40
CA TYR A 437 25.71 11.42 -2.17
C TYR A 437 24.55 12.38 -2.49
N LEU A 438 24.25 13.27 -1.55
CA LEU A 438 23.30 14.36 -1.74
C LEU A 438 23.87 15.68 -1.21
N ASP A 439 24.12 16.64 -2.09
CA ASP A 439 24.33 18.04 -1.74
C ASP A 439 23.12 18.87 -2.21
N CYS A 440 22.32 19.32 -1.24
CA CYS A 440 21.23 20.27 -1.44
C CYS A 440 21.45 21.56 -0.63
N SER A 441 22.71 21.88 -0.32
CA SER A 441 23.07 23.03 0.50
C SER A 441 22.75 24.38 -0.16
N ASN A 442 22.64 25.43 0.66
CA ASN A 442 22.39 26.81 0.22
C ASN A 442 21.13 26.94 -0.64
N ASN A 443 20.02 26.39 -0.18
CA ASN A 443 18.70 26.47 -0.80
C ASN A 443 17.68 27.08 0.20
N GLN A 444 16.39 26.97 -0.09
CA GLN A 444 15.30 27.49 0.74
C GLN A 444 14.41 26.37 1.29
N LEU A 445 14.95 25.15 1.44
CA LEU A 445 14.20 23.97 1.87
C LEU A 445 13.76 24.12 3.33
N ARG A 446 12.46 23.95 3.58
CA ARG A 446 11.90 23.90 4.95
C ARG A 446 11.81 22.47 5.49
N TRP A 447 11.83 21.50 4.59
CA TRP A 447 11.75 20.07 4.88
C TRP A 447 12.59 19.29 3.86
N LEU A 448 13.12 18.15 4.30
CA LEU A 448 13.89 17.22 3.49
C LEU A 448 13.57 15.80 3.97
N ASP A 449 13.13 14.94 3.04
CA ASP A 449 13.00 13.50 3.28
C ASP A 449 14.15 12.74 2.66
N THR A 450 14.82 11.94 3.46
CA THR A 450 15.83 10.99 2.99
C THR A 450 15.48 9.55 3.37
N GLY A 451 14.24 9.30 3.81
CA GLY A 451 13.82 8.03 4.40
C GLY A 451 13.98 6.82 3.49
N ASN A 452 13.92 7.01 2.17
CA ASN A 452 14.09 5.96 1.17
C ASN A 452 15.53 5.86 0.62
N ASN A 453 16.40 6.82 0.91
CA ASN A 453 17.80 6.86 0.42
C ASN A 453 18.71 6.05 1.36
N VAL A 454 18.43 4.75 1.48
CA VAL A 454 19.08 3.86 2.44
C VAL A 454 20.59 3.68 2.18
N ALA A 455 21.03 3.96 0.96
CA ALA A 455 22.45 3.91 0.55
C ALA A 455 23.24 5.19 0.86
N LEU A 456 22.61 6.24 1.41
CA LEU A 456 23.21 7.56 1.56
C LEU A 456 24.41 7.54 2.53
N ARG A 457 25.56 8.05 2.05
CA ARG A 457 26.84 8.12 2.78
C ARG A 457 27.26 9.54 3.10
N VAL A 458 26.92 10.49 2.24
CA VAL A 458 27.23 11.91 2.37
C VAL A 458 25.95 12.70 2.20
N LEU A 459 25.64 13.53 3.19
CA LEU A 459 24.50 14.46 3.16
C LEU A 459 24.95 15.86 3.53
N TRP A 460 24.87 16.78 2.57
CA TRP A 460 25.08 18.21 2.77
C TRP A 460 23.76 18.95 2.52
N CYS A 461 23.14 19.43 3.59
CA CYS A 461 21.87 20.16 3.58
C CYS A 461 21.95 21.50 4.33
N ASN A 462 23.17 21.99 4.56
CA ASN A 462 23.44 23.25 5.25
C ASN A 462 22.90 24.48 4.50
N GLY A 463 22.68 25.60 5.19
CA GLY A 463 22.21 26.84 4.57
C GLY A 463 20.81 26.72 3.99
N ASN A 464 19.89 26.11 4.74
CA ASN A 464 18.48 25.94 4.40
C ASN A 464 17.59 26.49 5.54
N GLN A 465 16.30 26.16 5.55
CA GLN A 465 15.35 26.56 6.59
C GLN A 465 14.78 25.35 7.35
N LEU A 466 15.52 24.24 7.42
CA LEU A 466 15.07 22.99 8.03
C LEU A 466 14.83 23.16 9.53
N THR A 467 13.65 22.79 10.01
CA THR A 467 13.31 22.76 11.45
C THR A 467 13.44 21.37 12.06
N ASN A 468 13.46 20.34 11.22
CA ASN A 468 13.66 18.94 11.58
C ASN A 468 14.44 18.21 10.48
N LEU A 469 15.19 17.18 10.86
CA LEU A 469 15.91 16.29 9.95
C LEU A 469 15.88 14.88 10.55
N ASN A 470 15.17 13.95 9.89
CA ASN A 470 15.08 12.55 10.33
C ASN A 470 16.09 11.71 9.53
N LEU A 471 17.00 11.03 10.24
CA LEU A 471 18.05 10.20 9.64
C LEU A 471 18.00 8.75 10.11
N GLU A 472 16.86 8.30 10.67
CA GLU A 472 16.69 6.94 11.21
C GLU A 472 16.96 5.85 10.16
N ASN A 473 16.57 6.11 8.91
CA ASN A 473 16.70 5.16 7.79
C ASN A 473 17.99 5.34 6.97
N ASN A 474 18.94 6.15 7.44
CA ASN A 474 20.21 6.40 6.74
C ASN A 474 21.43 5.90 7.52
N PRO A 475 21.51 4.59 7.86
CA PRO A 475 22.54 4.07 8.77
C PRO A 475 23.98 4.15 8.22
N LEU A 476 24.13 4.34 6.90
CA LEU A 476 25.42 4.39 6.21
C LEU A 476 26.04 5.78 6.11
N ILE A 477 25.40 6.83 6.66
CA ILE A 477 25.96 8.19 6.64
C ILE A 477 27.30 8.22 7.38
N THR A 478 28.32 8.70 6.67
CA THR A 478 29.69 8.92 7.16
C THR A 478 30.02 10.40 7.30
N GLU A 479 29.32 11.26 6.56
CA GLU A 479 29.52 12.71 6.57
C GLU A 479 28.17 13.44 6.52
N LEU A 480 27.93 14.31 7.50
CA LEU A 480 26.69 15.08 7.64
C LEU A 480 26.99 16.56 7.90
N TYR A 481 26.66 17.41 6.94
CA TYR A 481 26.71 18.87 7.08
C TYR A 481 25.30 19.45 7.00
N CYS A 482 24.79 19.93 8.13
CA CYS A 482 23.45 20.48 8.29
C CYS A 482 23.44 21.85 9.01
N TYR A 483 24.60 22.52 9.01
CA TYR A 483 24.76 23.81 9.65
C TYR A 483 23.92 24.93 9.01
N ASN A 484 23.73 26.03 9.72
CA ASN A 484 22.93 27.18 9.24
C ASN A 484 21.51 26.75 8.81
N ASN A 485 20.79 26.18 9.77
CA ASN A 485 19.38 25.76 9.66
C ASN A 485 18.62 26.21 10.92
N ARG A 486 17.45 25.64 11.20
CA ARG A 486 16.62 25.97 12.37
C ARG A 486 16.32 24.72 13.23
N LEU A 487 17.23 23.75 13.23
CA LEU A 487 17.06 22.48 13.95
C LEU A 487 17.09 22.73 15.46
N THR A 488 16.04 22.26 16.16
CA THR A 488 15.94 22.35 17.63
C THR A 488 16.36 21.05 18.33
N LYS A 489 16.36 19.95 17.59
CA LYS A 489 16.75 18.61 18.03
C LYS A 489 17.46 17.88 16.88
N MET A 490 18.30 16.92 17.25
CA MET A 490 18.99 16.05 16.31
C MET A 490 19.16 14.67 16.96
N ASP A 491 18.69 13.63 16.28
CA ASP A 491 18.94 12.23 16.65
C ASP A 491 19.77 11.59 15.55
N ILE A 492 21.00 11.20 15.91
CA ILE A 492 21.97 10.55 15.03
C ILE A 492 22.41 9.19 15.59
N SER A 493 21.57 8.59 16.45
CA SER A 493 21.88 7.34 17.14
C SER A 493 21.99 6.13 16.21
N LYS A 494 21.39 6.20 15.02
CA LYS A 494 21.44 5.17 13.97
C LYS A 494 22.64 5.32 13.03
N ASN A 495 23.23 6.51 12.94
CA ASN A 495 24.32 6.82 12.01
C ASN A 495 25.68 6.47 12.65
N ARG A 496 25.88 5.18 12.97
CA ARG A 496 27.06 4.70 13.71
C ARG A 496 28.38 4.87 12.95
N ALA A 497 28.31 4.92 11.62
CA ALA A 497 29.45 5.13 10.73
C ALA A 497 29.85 6.62 10.58
N LEU A 498 29.16 7.55 11.27
CA LEU A 498 29.38 8.98 11.13
C LEU A 498 30.79 9.38 11.61
N ALA A 499 31.61 9.84 10.66
CA ALA A 499 32.98 10.26 10.88
C ALA A 499 33.16 11.79 10.92
N ARG A 500 32.26 12.54 10.26
CA ARG A 500 32.29 14.01 10.19
C ARG A 500 30.90 14.58 10.40
N LEU A 501 30.76 15.44 11.39
CA LEU A 501 29.52 16.16 11.70
C LEU A 501 29.76 17.66 11.70
N ASN A 502 28.95 18.41 10.97
CA ASN A 502 28.80 19.84 11.18
C ASN A 502 27.31 20.19 11.33
N CYS A 503 26.92 20.55 12.54
CA CYS A 503 25.57 21.00 12.92
C CYS A 503 25.58 22.41 13.52
N SER A 504 26.61 23.22 13.22
CA SER A 504 26.73 24.58 13.72
C SER A 504 25.57 25.49 13.27
N GLN A 505 25.43 26.66 13.90
CA GLN A 505 24.42 27.67 13.54
C GLN A 505 23.00 27.09 13.45
N ASN A 506 22.58 26.45 14.54
CA ASN A 506 21.25 25.86 14.71
C ASN A 506 20.69 26.26 16.09
N LEU A 507 19.60 25.62 16.53
CA LEU A 507 18.94 25.90 17.81
C LEU A 507 19.02 24.70 18.76
N LEU A 508 20.02 23.84 18.61
CA LEU A 508 20.15 22.59 19.39
C LEU A 508 20.41 22.91 20.85
N THR A 509 19.60 22.34 21.74
CA THR A 509 19.79 22.43 23.20
C THR A 509 20.53 21.22 23.79
N ARG A 510 20.53 20.11 23.05
CA ARG A 510 21.21 18.86 23.40
C ARG A 510 21.74 18.17 22.14
N LEU A 511 22.81 17.40 22.30
CA LEU A 511 23.38 16.57 21.25
C LEU A 511 24.02 15.33 21.87
N ASP A 512 23.47 14.16 21.53
CA ASP A 512 23.97 12.86 22.00
C ASP A 512 24.85 12.22 20.93
N LEU A 513 26.11 11.95 21.28
CA LEU A 513 27.14 11.43 20.38
C LEU A 513 27.57 10.01 20.75
N ARG A 514 26.93 9.39 21.75
CA ARG A 514 27.38 8.11 22.34
C ARG A 514 27.44 6.95 21.35
N MET A 515 26.61 7.00 20.30
CA MET A 515 26.52 5.97 19.28
C MET A 515 27.42 6.21 18.06
N ASN A 516 28.03 7.40 17.94
CA ASN A 516 28.85 7.80 16.78
C ASN A 516 30.33 7.56 17.08
N THR A 517 30.70 6.31 17.34
CA THR A 517 32.05 5.93 17.82
C THR A 517 33.16 6.23 16.80
N GLU A 518 32.80 6.33 15.51
CA GLU A 518 33.72 6.64 14.41
C GLU A 518 33.98 8.14 14.20
N LEU A 519 33.39 9.01 15.02
CA LEU A 519 33.45 10.46 14.84
C LEU A 519 34.88 10.98 15.01
N LYS A 520 35.40 11.64 13.96
CA LYS A 520 36.77 12.19 13.88
C LYS A 520 36.80 13.70 13.95
N ARG A 521 35.78 14.36 13.38
CA ARG A 521 35.60 15.81 13.39
C ARG A 521 34.17 16.17 13.71
N MET A 522 34.02 17.16 14.57
CA MET A 522 32.71 17.68 14.95
C MET A 522 32.73 19.20 15.03
N ASP A 523 31.70 19.81 14.46
CA ASP A 523 31.42 21.23 14.62
C ASP A 523 29.96 21.43 15.04
N CYS A 524 29.77 22.12 16.16
CA CYS A 524 28.46 22.52 16.69
C CYS A 524 28.44 23.97 17.18
N TYR A 525 29.30 24.86 16.63
CA TYR A 525 29.32 26.25 17.07
C TYR A 525 27.98 26.97 16.88
N GLU A 526 27.72 28.07 17.59
CA GLU A 526 26.47 28.84 17.49
C GLU A 526 25.22 27.96 17.64
N ASN A 527 25.13 27.27 18.77
CA ASN A 527 23.94 26.50 19.20
C ASN A 527 23.55 26.92 20.62
N ARG A 528 22.73 26.13 21.31
CA ARG A 528 22.27 26.38 22.68
C ARG A 528 22.66 25.24 23.62
N LEU A 529 23.74 24.52 23.31
CA LEU A 529 24.19 23.35 24.07
C LEU A 529 24.70 23.75 25.45
N THR A 530 24.27 23.04 26.48
CA THR A 530 24.71 23.25 27.87
C THR A 530 25.69 22.19 28.36
N SER A 531 25.80 21.07 27.65
CA SER A 531 26.77 20.00 27.90
C SER A 531 27.10 19.26 26.61
N LEU A 532 28.27 18.61 26.62
CA LEU A 532 28.77 17.71 25.59
C LEU A 532 29.55 16.58 26.27
N ASP A 533 29.60 15.42 25.64
CA ASP A 533 30.32 14.23 26.13
C ASP A 533 30.99 13.53 24.94
N PHE A 534 32.32 13.40 24.99
CA PHE A 534 33.13 12.72 23.97
C PHE A 534 33.69 11.36 24.43
N SER A 535 33.19 10.81 25.55
CA SER A 535 33.70 9.58 26.16
C SER A 535 33.64 8.36 25.25
N ARG A 536 32.73 8.35 24.27
CA ARG A 536 32.56 7.26 23.28
C ARG A 536 33.20 7.55 21.92
N ASN A 537 33.75 8.75 21.72
CA ASN A 537 34.29 9.17 20.42
C ASN A 537 35.83 9.10 20.44
N SER A 538 36.37 7.88 20.53
CA SER A 538 37.82 7.64 20.69
C SER A 538 38.66 8.07 19.49
N ALA A 539 38.06 8.22 18.31
CA ALA A 539 38.72 8.71 17.11
C ALA A 539 38.69 10.24 16.93
N LEU A 540 38.01 10.97 17.82
CA LEU A 540 37.80 12.42 17.71
C LEU A 540 39.12 13.16 17.95
N TYR A 541 39.52 14.03 17.03
CA TYR A 541 40.72 14.86 17.16
C TYR A 541 40.47 16.35 16.89
N TYR A 542 39.26 16.71 16.45
CA TYR A 542 38.91 18.10 16.13
C TYR A 542 37.47 18.38 16.54
N ALA A 543 37.28 19.35 17.42
CA ALA A 543 35.97 19.77 17.89
C ALA A 543 35.84 21.31 17.90
N VAL A 544 34.69 21.83 17.47
CA VAL A 544 34.36 23.25 17.55
C VAL A 544 33.03 23.35 18.26
N CYS A 545 33.01 23.98 19.43
CA CYS A 545 31.78 24.21 20.20
C CYS A 545 31.68 25.67 20.65
N THR A 546 32.25 26.60 19.89
CA THR A 546 32.19 28.03 20.18
C THR A 546 30.75 28.53 20.21
N ASP A 547 30.50 29.64 20.91
CA ASP A 547 29.19 30.32 20.93
C ASP A 547 28.02 29.40 21.29
N ASN A 548 28.20 28.60 22.35
CA ASN A 548 27.17 27.77 22.96
C ASN A 548 26.83 28.29 24.37
N ARG A 549 26.17 27.47 25.19
CA ARG A 549 25.81 27.79 26.58
C ARG A 549 26.58 26.95 27.59
N LEU A 550 27.81 26.55 27.26
CA LEU A 550 28.65 25.74 28.15
C LEU A 550 29.20 26.60 29.29
N THR A 551 28.85 26.26 30.53
CA THR A 551 29.41 26.88 31.74
C THR A 551 30.84 26.40 31.98
N ALA A 552 31.56 27.02 32.92
CA ALA A 552 32.91 26.56 33.28
C ALA A 552 32.89 25.10 33.78
N GLU A 553 31.89 24.75 34.59
CA GLU A 553 31.64 23.37 35.02
C GLU A 553 31.35 22.44 33.83
N GLY A 554 30.50 22.87 32.89
CA GLY A 554 30.19 22.09 31.69
C GLY A 554 31.41 21.85 30.79
N LEU A 555 32.26 22.87 30.60
CA LEU A 555 33.53 22.74 29.87
C LEU A 555 34.50 21.82 30.59
N ASN A 556 34.67 21.98 31.91
CA ASN A 556 35.54 21.12 32.71
C ASN A 556 35.08 19.66 32.65
N ALA A 557 33.77 19.42 32.78
CA ALA A 557 33.16 18.10 32.63
C ALA A 557 33.46 17.52 31.24
N LEU A 558 33.22 18.28 30.16
CA LEU A 558 33.57 17.89 28.80
C LEU A 558 35.04 17.50 28.68
N PHE A 559 35.97 18.30 29.20
CA PHE A 559 37.41 18.02 29.12
C PHE A 559 37.81 16.69 29.78
N THR A 560 37.09 16.27 30.84
CA THR A 560 37.35 14.96 31.47
C THR A 560 37.05 13.78 30.54
N THR A 561 36.14 13.96 29.57
CA THR A 561 35.68 12.93 28.63
C THR A 561 36.65 12.65 27.48
N PHE A 562 37.67 13.50 27.30
CA PHE A 562 38.61 13.35 26.19
C PHE A 562 39.46 12.08 26.34
N ASN A 563 39.58 11.31 25.26
CA ASN A 563 40.36 10.10 25.21
C ASN A 563 41.87 10.40 25.25
N ARG A 564 42.62 9.65 26.08
CA ARG A 564 44.08 9.73 26.14
C ARG A 564 44.69 9.04 24.92
N GLY A 565 45.75 9.62 24.35
CA GLY A 565 46.50 9.03 23.23
C GLY A 565 46.09 9.54 21.84
N VAL A 566 45.05 10.39 21.75
CA VAL A 566 44.71 11.12 20.52
C VAL A 566 44.94 12.60 20.77
N ALA A 567 45.96 13.16 20.12
CA ALA A 567 46.20 14.59 20.17
C ALA A 567 45.08 15.33 19.43
N GLY A 568 44.41 16.24 20.12
CA GLY A 568 43.22 16.93 19.59
C GLY A 568 43.29 18.44 19.68
N LYS A 569 42.38 19.12 18.98
CA LYS A 569 42.16 20.55 19.09
C LYS A 569 40.68 20.82 19.32
N ILE A 570 40.37 21.64 20.34
CA ILE A 570 39.02 22.12 20.60
C ILE A 570 38.96 23.64 20.61
N PHE A 571 37.89 24.19 20.05
CA PHE A 571 37.59 25.62 20.07
C PHE A 571 36.36 25.88 20.92
N ILE A 572 36.49 26.73 21.95
CA ILE A 572 35.47 26.94 22.99
C ILE A 572 35.03 28.40 23.15
N GLY A 573 35.58 29.33 22.36
CA GLY A 573 35.31 30.77 22.48
C GLY A 573 33.81 31.10 22.45
N GLY A 574 33.40 32.20 23.09
CA GLY A 574 32.00 32.66 23.13
C GLY A 574 31.08 31.89 24.09
N ASN A 575 31.57 30.84 24.75
CA ASN A 575 30.82 30.17 25.81
C ASN A 575 30.92 30.94 27.15
N PRO A 576 29.86 30.94 27.99
CA PRO A 576 29.90 31.58 29.31
C PRO A 576 31.05 31.10 30.21
N GLY A 577 31.50 29.85 30.05
CA GLY A 577 32.59 29.26 30.82
C GLY A 577 34.01 29.53 30.31
N GLU A 578 34.20 30.16 29.15
CA GLU A 578 35.48 30.16 28.41
C GLU A 578 36.69 30.67 29.22
N ASN A 579 36.46 31.67 30.10
CA ASN A 579 37.50 32.37 30.86
C ASN A 579 37.72 31.77 32.25
N MET A 580 36.80 30.91 32.72
CA MET A 580 36.82 30.30 34.05
C MET A 580 37.06 28.78 34.00
N CYS A 581 37.09 28.17 32.81
CA CYS A 581 37.38 26.75 32.66
C CYS A 581 38.86 26.44 32.96
N ASP A 582 39.11 25.22 33.45
CA ASP A 582 40.45 24.70 33.69
C ASP A 582 40.94 23.93 32.45
N ARG A 583 41.71 24.63 31.61
CA ARG A 583 42.25 24.07 30.36
C ARG A 583 43.26 22.95 30.60
N SER A 584 43.87 22.89 31.79
CA SER A 584 44.86 21.86 32.11
C SER A 584 44.25 20.45 32.10
N ILE A 585 42.93 20.32 32.33
CA ILE A 585 42.19 19.05 32.24
C ILE A 585 42.29 18.48 30.82
N ALA A 586 42.05 19.32 29.81
CA ALA A 586 42.14 18.93 28.40
C ALA A 586 43.59 18.74 27.95
N GLU A 587 44.49 19.65 28.34
CA GLU A 587 45.91 19.60 27.97
C GLU A 587 46.61 18.35 28.52
N SER A 588 46.30 17.94 29.76
CA SER A 588 46.78 16.68 30.35
C SER A 588 46.35 15.42 29.58
N ARG A 589 45.35 15.55 28.70
CA ARG A 589 44.84 14.48 27.82
C ARG A 589 45.32 14.62 26.38
N GLY A 590 46.20 15.58 26.09
CA GLY A 590 46.77 15.81 24.76
C GLY A 590 45.94 16.74 23.87
N TRP A 591 44.98 17.48 24.43
CA TRP A 591 44.12 18.39 23.69
C TRP A 591 44.55 19.85 23.82
N LYS A 592 44.66 20.54 22.69
CA LYS A 592 44.88 22.00 22.65
C LYS A 592 43.54 22.71 22.70
N VAL A 593 43.35 23.56 23.70
CA VAL A 593 42.15 24.40 23.85
C VAL A 593 42.41 25.78 23.27
N SER A 594 41.60 26.20 22.30
CA SER A 594 41.64 27.54 21.72
C SER A 594 40.34 28.31 21.97
N ILE A 595 40.46 29.62 22.17
CA ILE A 595 39.32 30.55 22.23
C ILE A 595 39.12 31.32 20.92
N ARG A 596 40.07 31.24 19.99
CA ARG A 596 39.96 31.84 18.65
C ARG A 596 39.93 30.72 17.62
N TYR A 597 38.90 30.77 16.75
CA TYR A 597 38.78 29.89 15.60
C TYR A 597 39.95 30.08 14.64
#